data_AF-A0A383DMX8-F1
#
_entry.id   AF-A0A383DMX8-F1
#
_cell.length_a   1.000
_cell.length_b   1.000
_cell.length_c   1.000
_cell.angle_alpha   90.00
_cell.angle_beta   90.00
_cell.angle_gamma   90.00
#
_symmetry.space_group_name_H-M   'P 1'
#
loop_
_entity.id
_entity.type
_entity.pdbx_description
1 polymer ?
#
loop_
_entity_poly.entity_id
_entity_poly.type
_entity_poly.pdbx_seq_one_letter_code
_entity_poly.pdbx_strand_id
1 'polypeptide(L)'
;NDSGGKVFISIHANSAPGNSNVRGFETYLLRPGKTKDAIEVAQRENEVIALEELYHKYEELSNDKLILYTMAQSAFMKESEFLAAEIQKELDKVLTSPNRGVKQSGFHVLVGASMPNVLIEVGFLSNDNETKLLGQSRYRQKIAQAIFSALVNFKDKYENPLIGDH
;
A
#
# COMPACT_ATOMS: atom_id res chain seq x y z
N ASN A 1 12.50 -2.27 5.55
CA ASN A 1 13.03 -2.77 6.84
C ASN A 1 14.42 -2.26 7.11
N ASP A 2 15.38 -2.48 6.20
CA ASP A 2 16.79 -2.11 6.38
C ASP A 2 17.00 -0.60 6.58
N SER A 3 16.12 0.22 6.01
CA SER A 3 16.08 1.68 6.18
C SER A 3 15.52 2.14 7.54
N GLY A 4 15.08 1.23 8.42
CA GLY A 4 14.46 1.57 9.71
C GLY A 4 13.12 2.32 9.59
N GLY A 5 12.44 2.21 8.44
CA GLY A 5 11.20 2.92 8.16
C GLY A 5 10.10 2.66 9.21
N LYS A 6 9.23 3.65 9.43
CA LYS A 6 8.10 3.56 10.37
C LYS A 6 6.79 3.14 9.72
N VAL A 7 6.68 3.31 8.41
CA VAL A 7 5.52 2.96 7.57
C VAL A 7 6.04 2.52 6.21
N PHE A 8 5.37 1.58 5.56
CA PHE A 8 5.61 1.19 4.17
C PHE A 8 4.39 1.54 3.29
N ILE A 9 4.61 2.28 2.21
CA ILE A 9 3.56 2.62 1.24
C ILE A 9 4.04 2.25 -0.14
N SER A 10 3.33 1.34 -0.80
CA SER A 10 3.51 1.06 -2.23
C SER A 10 2.49 1.88 -3.03
N ILE A 11 2.92 2.63 -4.04
CA ILE A 11 2.03 3.47 -4.87
C ILE A 11 2.01 2.90 -6.29
N HIS A 12 0.82 2.54 -6.76
CA HIS A 12 0.57 1.90 -8.03
C HIS A 12 -0.52 2.64 -8.81
N ALA A 13 -0.60 2.37 -10.11
CA ALA A 13 -1.74 2.68 -10.94
C ALA A 13 -2.23 1.39 -11.60
N ASN A 14 -3.47 1.02 -11.33
CA ASN A 14 -4.04 -0.27 -11.65
C ASN A 14 -4.33 -0.38 -13.15
N SER A 15 -4.73 -1.57 -13.61
CA SER A 15 -5.22 -1.79 -14.96
C SER A 15 -6.31 -2.85 -14.92
N ALA A 16 -7.39 -2.63 -15.68
CA ALA A 16 -8.48 -3.58 -15.89
C ALA A 16 -8.55 -3.94 -17.39
N PRO A 17 -7.70 -4.88 -17.86
CA PRO A 17 -7.69 -5.29 -19.26
C PRO A 17 -9.08 -5.75 -19.72
N GLY A 18 -9.50 -5.29 -20.89
CA GLY A 18 -10.82 -5.61 -21.44
C GLY A 18 -11.99 -4.80 -20.89
N ASN A 19 -11.77 -3.90 -19.92
CA ASN A 19 -12.80 -2.99 -19.44
C ASN A 19 -12.24 -1.58 -19.13
N SER A 20 -12.26 -0.71 -20.15
CA SER A 20 -11.80 0.68 -20.03
C SER A 20 -12.73 1.58 -19.19
N ASN A 21 -13.90 1.10 -18.77
CA ASN A 21 -14.81 1.88 -17.91
C ASN A 21 -14.47 1.79 -16.42
N VAL A 22 -13.64 0.82 -16.01
CA VAL A 22 -13.21 0.71 -14.61
C VAL A 22 -12.33 1.91 -14.28
N ARG A 23 -12.69 2.60 -13.21
CA ARG A 23 -11.96 3.76 -12.69
C ARG A 23 -12.12 3.87 -11.18
N GLY A 24 -11.30 4.71 -10.58
CA GLY A 24 -11.32 4.96 -9.14
C GLY A 24 -10.02 4.60 -8.46
N PHE A 25 -9.90 5.02 -7.21
CA PHE A 25 -8.75 4.70 -6.35
C PHE A 25 -9.15 3.69 -5.28
N GLU A 26 -8.21 2.86 -4.84
CA GLU A 26 -8.40 1.80 -3.85
C GLU A 26 -7.12 1.60 -3.05
N THR A 27 -7.25 1.18 -1.79
CA THR A 27 -6.10 0.87 -0.94
C THR A 27 -6.20 -0.57 -0.50
N TYR A 28 -5.10 -1.28 -0.56
CA TYR A 28 -5.03 -2.69 -0.23
C TYR A 28 -4.19 -2.96 1.01
N LEU A 29 -4.68 -3.94 1.76
CA LEU A 29 -4.00 -4.60 2.87
C LEU A 29 -3.69 -6.04 2.50
N LEU A 30 -2.62 -6.59 3.05
CA LEU A 30 -2.33 -8.01 2.93
C LEU A 30 -3.41 -8.82 3.65
N ARG A 31 -4.05 -9.74 2.93
CA ARG A 31 -5.09 -10.60 3.52
C ARG A 31 -4.48 -11.56 4.56
N PRO A 32 -5.05 -11.65 5.78
CA PRO A 32 -4.65 -12.67 6.76
C PRO A 32 -4.74 -14.09 6.17
N GLY A 33 -3.76 -14.93 6.49
CA GLY A 33 -3.72 -16.33 6.01
C GLY A 33 -3.38 -16.51 4.53
N LYS A 34 -3.20 -15.43 3.76
CA LYS A 34 -2.67 -15.47 2.40
C LYS A 34 -1.18 -15.18 2.32
N THR A 35 -0.49 -15.06 3.45
CA THR A 35 0.95 -14.79 3.50
C THR A 35 1.76 -15.80 2.70
N LYS A 36 1.41 -17.10 2.77
CA LYS A 36 2.12 -18.14 2.00
C LYS A 36 1.91 -17.99 0.49
N ASP A 37 0.66 -17.85 0.04
CA ASP A 37 0.34 -17.64 -1.38
C ASP A 37 1.00 -16.34 -1.89
N ALA A 38 0.92 -15.26 -1.11
CA ALA A 38 1.53 -13.95 -1.37
C ALA A 38 3.06 -13.96 -1.22
N ILE A 39 3.64 -15.03 -0.70
CA ILE A 39 5.09 -15.26 -0.72
C ILE A 39 5.45 -15.97 -2.02
N GLU A 40 4.71 -17.02 -2.37
CA GLU A 40 4.99 -17.84 -3.55
C GLU A 40 4.90 -17.05 -4.85
N VAL A 41 3.90 -16.18 -5.01
CA VAL A 41 3.84 -15.32 -6.21
C VAL A 41 4.78 -14.10 -6.11
N ALA A 42 5.27 -13.71 -4.93
CA ALA A 42 6.31 -12.68 -4.81
C ALA A 42 7.62 -13.21 -5.38
N GLN A 43 7.93 -14.46 -5.03
CA GLN A 43 9.08 -15.17 -5.56
C GLN A 43 9.01 -15.35 -7.09
N ARG A 44 7.80 -15.49 -7.66
CA ARG A 44 7.61 -15.61 -9.12
C ARG A 44 7.60 -14.27 -9.86
N GLU A 45 6.92 -13.24 -9.34
CA GLU A 45 6.79 -11.93 -9.99
C GLU A 45 8.08 -11.09 -9.89
N ASN A 46 8.91 -11.34 -8.88
CA ASN A 46 10.21 -10.66 -8.71
C ASN A 46 11.25 -11.01 -9.81
N GLU A 47 10.96 -11.91 -10.75
CA GLU A 47 11.80 -12.11 -11.95
C GLU A 47 11.85 -10.85 -12.85
N VAL A 48 10.86 -9.95 -12.73
CA VAL A 48 10.81 -8.69 -13.51
C VAL A 48 11.49 -7.51 -12.79
N ILE A 49 11.89 -7.67 -11.53
CA ILE A 49 12.67 -6.66 -10.76
C ILE A 49 14.17 -6.98 -10.88
N ALA A 50 14.68 -7.09 -12.11
CA ALA A 50 16.11 -7.23 -12.39
C ALA A 50 16.83 -5.86 -12.52
N LEU A 51 16.12 -4.75 -12.28
CA LEU A 51 16.62 -3.37 -12.47
C LEU A 51 16.93 -2.61 -11.17
N GLU A 52 16.74 -3.23 -10.00
CA GLU A 52 17.17 -2.65 -8.72
C GLU A 52 18.23 -3.55 -8.08
N GLU A 53 19.50 -3.20 -8.31
CA GLU A 53 20.73 -3.89 -7.88
C GLU A 53 20.91 -4.09 -6.36
N LEU A 54 19.88 -3.90 -5.53
CA LEU A 54 20.00 -3.91 -4.07
C LEU A 54 18.96 -4.74 -3.30
N TYR A 55 18.16 -5.57 -3.96
CA TYR A 55 17.23 -6.44 -3.23
C TYR A 55 17.81 -7.81 -2.97
N HIS A 56 18.21 -7.99 -1.71
CA HIS A 56 18.66 -9.24 -1.11
C HIS A 56 17.90 -10.46 -1.64
N LYS A 57 18.69 -11.44 -2.09
CA LYS A 57 18.36 -12.85 -2.29
C LYS A 57 17.24 -13.26 -1.32
N TYR A 58 16.02 -13.45 -1.80
CA TYR A 58 15.01 -14.21 -1.07
C TYR A 58 15.55 -15.64 -0.97
N GLU A 59 16.40 -15.90 0.02
CA GLU A 59 16.71 -17.25 0.46
C GLU A 59 15.40 -18.00 0.64
N GLU A 60 15.37 -19.28 0.23
CA GLU A 60 14.24 -20.18 0.48
C GLU A 60 13.65 -19.89 1.85
N LEU A 61 12.40 -19.42 1.86
CA LEU A 61 11.75 -18.95 3.07
C LEU A 61 11.56 -20.17 3.97
N SER A 62 12.40 -20.28 5.00
CA SER A 62 12.20 -21.27 6.06
C SER A 62 10.87 -21.01 6.75
N ASN A 63 10.29 -22.06 7.35
CA ASN A 63 9.05 -21.95 8.11
C ASN A 63 9.11 -20.84 9.19
N ASP A 64 10.30 -20.58 9.73
CA ASP A 64 10.51 -19.55 10.75
C ASP A 64 10.34 -18.13 10.21
N LYS A 65 10.80 -17.84 8.98
CA LYS A 65 10.59 -16.53 8.33
C LYS A 65 9.10 -16.30 8.04
N LEU A 66 8.37 -17.35 7.63
CA LEU A 66 6.93 -17.28 7.40
C LEU A 66 6.16 -16.95 8.70
N ILE A 67 6.53 -17.56 9.82
CA ILE A 67 5.96 -17.26 11.12
C ILE A 67 6.22 -15.80 11.48
N LEU A 68 7.46 -15.33 11.35
CA LEU A 68 7.84 -13.95 11.66
C LEU A 68 7.04 -12.93 10.84
N TYR A 69 6.92 -13.13 9.52
CA TYR A 69 6.15 -12.22 8.67
C TYR A 69 4.66 -12.23 9.01
N THR A 70 4.11 -13.40 9.34
CA THR A 70 2.71 -13.50 9.77
C THR A 70 2.47 -12.78 11.09
N MET A 71 3.40 -12.91 12.04
CA MET A 71 3.35 -12.21 13.32
C MET A 71 3.46 -10.69 13.15
N ALA A 72 4.41 -10.22 12.33
CA ALA A 72 4.56 -8.79 12.03
C ALA A 72 3.29 -8.23 11.37
N GLN A 73 2.73 -8.93 10.38
CA GLN A 73 1.49 -8.53 9.73
C GLN A 73 0.33 -8.44 10.73
N SER A 74 0.22 -9.41 11.65
CA SER A 74 -0.79 -9.38 12.69
C SER A 74 -0.58 -8.25 13.68
N ALA A 75 0.67 -7.90 14.01
CA ALA A 75 1.02 -6.87 14.98
C ALA A 75 0.67 -5.46 14.48
N PHE A 76 0.82 -5.20 13.18
CA PHE A 76 0.59 -3.89 12.57
C PHE A 76 -0.72 -3.78 11.78
N MET A 77 -1.61 -4.78 11.87
CA MET A 77 -2.83 -4.79 11.07
C MET A 77 -3.74 -3.59 11.38
N LYS A 78 -3.93 -3.26 12.66
CA LYS A 78 -4.83 -2.17 13.06
C LYS A 78 -4.33 -0.80 12.59
N GLU A 79 -3.02 -0.59 12.68
CA GLU A 79 -2.32 0.59 12.21
C GLU A 79 -2.44 0.69 10.69
N SER A 80 -2.23 -0.41 9.98
CA SER A 80 -2.35 -0.48 8.52
C SER A 80 -3.79 -0.22 8.06
N GLU A 81 -4.78 -0.78 8.74
CA GLU A 81 -6.21 -0.51 8.50
C GLU A 81 -6.56 0.95 8.69
N PHE A 82 -6.07 1.57 9.77
CA PHE A 82 -6.28 3.00 10.01
C PHE A 82 -5.62 3.86 8.93
N LEU A 83 -4.36 3.57 8.60
CA LEU A 83 -3.64 4.28 7.54
C LEU A 83 -4.37 4.16 6.20
N ALA A 84 -4.82 2.96 5.84
CA ALA A 84 -5.55 2.72 4.60
C ALA A 84 -6.87 3.51 4.54
N ALA A 85 -7.62 3.55 5.64
CA ALA A 85 -8.85 4.31 5.74
C ALA A 85 -8.62 5.83 5.63
N GLU A 86 -7.60 6.36 6.32
CA GLU A 86 -7.26 7.78 6.22
C GLU A 86 -6.78 8.16 4.82
N ILE A 87 -6.00 7.30 4.15
CA ILE A 87 -5.61 7.53 2.74
C ILE A 87 -6.83 7.63 1.83
N GLN A 88 -7.76 6.68 1.93
CA GLN A 88 -8.97 6.68 1.11
C GLN A 88 -9.81 7.96 1.35
N LYS A 89 -9.95 8.37 2.62
CA LYS A 89 -10.66 9.58 3.03
C LYS A 89 -10.01 10.87 2.52
N GLU A 90 -8.68 11.00 2.62
CA GLU A 90 -7.99 12.20 2.13
C GLU A 90 -7.99 12.28 0.60
N LEU A 91 -7.88 11.14 -0.10
CA LEU A 91 -8.01 11.09 -1.56
C LEU A 91 -9.41 11.50 -2.03
N ASP A 92 -10.46 11.03 -1.34
CA ASP A 92 -11.86 11.33 -1.68
C ASP A 92 -12.18 12.83 -1.62
N LYS A 93 -11.49 13.58 -0.75
CA LYS A 93 -11.65 15.04 -0.66
C LYS A 93 -11.13 15.79 -1.88
N VAL A 94 -10.14 15.24 -2.59
CA VAL A 94 -9.39 15.97 -3.63
C VAL A 94 -9.56 15.39 -5.04
N LEU A 95 -9.98 14.13 -5.15
CA LEU A 95 -10.18 13.43 -6.40
C LEU A 95 -11.67 13.31 -6.75
N THR A 96 -11.99 13.46 -8.02
CA THR A 96 -13.35 13.23 -8.55
C THR A 96 -13.56 11.79 -9.03
N SER A 97 -12.51 10.98 -8.98
CA SER A 97 -12.59 9.55 -9.30
C SER A 97 -13.28 8.80 -8.16
N PRO A 98 -14.01 7.70 -8.43
CA PRO A 98 -14.73 6.98 -7.38
C PRO A 98 -13.78 6.42 -6.32
N ASN A 99 -14.12 6.62 -5.05
CA ASN A 99 -13.52 5.90 -3.94
C ASN A 99 -14.02 4.44 -3.95
N ARG A 100 -13.11 3.48 -4.12
CA ARG A 100 -13.43 2.05 -4.17
C ARG A 100 -13.11 1.34 -2.86
N GLY A 101 -12.69 2.10 -1.86
CA GLY A 101 -12.51 1.67 -0.47
C GLY A 101 -11.23 0.90 -0.21
N VAL A 102 -11.16 0.41 1.03
CA VAL A 102 -10.10 -0.48 1.49
C VAL A 102 -10.45 -1.93 1.14
N LYS A 103 -9.47 -2.66 0.62
CA LYS A 103 -9.61 -4.04 0.18
C LYS A 103 -8.52 -4.92 0.75
N GLN A 104 -8.78 -6.22 0.81
CA GLN A 104 -7.80 -7.21 1.23
C GLN A 104 -7.45 -8.15 0.06
N SER A 105 -6.18 -8.24 -0.25
CA SER A 105 -5.65 -9.06 -1.34
C SER A 105 -4.32 -9.70 -0.94
N GLY A 106 -3.89 -10.72 -1.68
CA GLY A 106 -2.61 -11.40 -1.46
C GLY A 106 -1.43 -10.68 -2.09
N PHE A 107 -1.34 -9.34 -1.97
CA PHE A 107 -0.29 -8.59 -2.64
C PHE A 107 1.10 -8.88 -2.06
N HIS A 108 1.96 -9.35 -2.96
CA HIS A 108 3.34 -9.75 -2.76
C HIS A 108 4.23 -8.66 -2.16
N VAL A 109 4.08 -7.41 -2.63
CA VAL A 109 4.91 -6.27 -2.21
C VAL A 109 4.71 -5.88 -0.74
N LEU A 110 3.61 -6.31 -0.11
CA LEU A 110 3.34 -6.04 1.30
C LEU A 110 3.96 -7.10 2.23
N VAL A 111 4.41 -8.22 1.68
CA VAL A 111 4.97 -9.32 2.47
C VAL A 111 6.33 -8.92 3.03
N GLY A 112 6.52 -9.22 4.32
CA GLY A 112 7.78 -9.03 5.01
C GLY A 112 8.00 -7.63 5.54
N ALA A 113 7.10 -6.67 5.28
CA ALA A 113 7.11 -5.38 5.95
C ALA A 113 6.91 -5.57 7.46
N SER A 114 7.89 -5.14 8.25
CA SER A 114 7.85 -5.22 9.71
C SER A 114 7.36 -3.92 10.35
N MET A 115 6.43 -3.26 9.67
CA MET A 115 5.81 -1.98 10.04
C MET A 115 4.40 -1.89 9.43
N PRO A 116 3.57 -0.90 9.81
CA PRO A 116 2.32 -0.62 9.14
C PRO A 116 2.52 -0.44 7.63
N ASN A 117 1.72 -1.13 6.83
CA ASN A 117 1.94 -1.23 5.39
C ASN A 117 0.65 -1.20 4.58
N VAL A 118 0.68 -0.52 3.42
CA VAL A 118 -0.45 -0.40 2.49
C VAL A 118 0.03 -0.33 1.04
N LEU A 119 -0.80 -0.81 0.12
CA LEU A 119 -0.64 -0.58 -1.33
C LEU A 119 -1.77 0.35 -1.79
N ILE A 120 -1.44 1.46 -2.43
CA ILE A 120 -2.40 2.42 -2.95
C ILE A 120 -2.46 2.30 -4.46
N GLU A 121 -3.63 2.01 -5.00
CA GLU A 121 -3.92 2.17 -6.42
C GLU A 121 -4.59 3.53 -6.64
N VAL A 122 -3.89 4.44 -7.31
CA VAL A 122 -4.34 5.84 -7.43
C VAL A 122 -5.31 6.10 -8.59
N GLY A 123 -5.57 5.08 -9.41
CA GLY A 123 -6.41 5.13 -10.62
C GLY A 123 -6.10 3.96 -11.55
N PHE A 124 -6.84 3.84 -12.65
CA PHE A 124 -6.70 2.77 -13.64
C PHE A 124 -6.10 3.28 -14.96
N LEU A 125 -4.91 2.80 -15.35
CA LEU A 125 -4.25 3.12 -16.62
C LEU A 125 -5.00 2.61 -17.85
N SER A 126 -5.87 1.61 -17.68
CA SER A 126 -6.77 1.13 -18.74
C SER A 126 -7.94 2.09 -19.03
N ASN A 127 -8.12 3.12 -18.21
CA ASN A 127 -9.13 4.16 -18.40
C ASN A 127 -8.48 5.44 -18.96
N ASP A 128 -8.83 5.81 -20.20
CA ASP A 128 -8.21 6.96 -20.88
C ASP A 128 -8.34 8.28 -20.11
N ASN A 129 -9.43 8.49 -19.39
CA ASN A 129 -9.63 9.70 -18.61
C ASN A 129 -8.73 9.72 -17.38
N GLU A 130 -8.59 8.60 -16.67
CA GLU A 130 -7.67 8.49 -15.54
C GLU A 130 -6.22 8.57 -15.98
N THR A 131 -5.83 7.94 -17.09
CA THR A 131 -4.48 8.08 -17.67
C THR A 131 -4.14 9.52 -18.00
N LYS A 132 -5.07 10.27 -18.62
CA LYS A 132 -4.89 11.71 -18.88
C LYS A 132 -4.76 12.53 -17.62
N LEU A 133 -5.52 12.20 -16.56
CA LEU A 133 -5.42 12.87 -15.26
C LEU A 133 -4.09 12.56 -14.58
N LEU A 134 -3.69 11.29 -14.50
CA LEU A 134 -2.43 10.84 -13.91
C LEU A 134 -1.21 11.38 -14.65
N GLY A 135 -1.31 11.65 -15.95
CA GLY A 135 -0.29 12.35 -16.74
C GLY A 135 -0.06 13.80 -16.30
N GLN A 136 -1.02 14.45 -15.64
CA GLN A 136 -0.91 15.85 -15.19
C GLN A 136 -0.19 15.96 -13.85
N SER A 137 0.88 16.77 -13.81
CA SER A 137 1.66 17.01 -12.58
C SER A 137 0.80 17.55 -11.43
N ARG A 138 -0.16 18.45 -11.73
CA ARG A 138 -1.09 19.01 -10.73
C ARG A 138 -1.98 17.95 -10.10
N TYR A 139 -2.40 16.94 -10.87
CA TYR A 139 -3.23 15.84 -10.35
C TYR A 139 -2.40 14.93 -9.44
N ARG A 140 -1.18 14.56 -9.85
CA ARG A 140 -0.25 13.80 -9.01
C ARG A 140 0.12 14.55 -7.72
N GLN A 141 0.26 15.88 -7.78
CA GLN A 141 0.49 16.69 -6.59
C GLN A 141 -0.67 16.62 -5.61
N LYS A 142 -1.93 16.63 -6.08
CA LYS A 142 -3.10 16.44 -5.20
C LYS A 142 -3.07 15.08 -4.50
N ILE A 143 -2.74 14.01 -5.23
CA ILE A 143 -2.59 12.67 -4.67
C ILE A 143 -1.51 12.66 -3.58
N ALA A 144 -0.32 13.18 -3.88
CA ALA A 144 0.78 13.24 -2.93
C ALA A 144 0.43 14.04 -1.67
N GLN A 145 -0.27 15.17 -1.82
CA GLN A 145 -0.72 16.00 -0.70
C GLN A 145 -1.73 15.25 0.17
N ALA A 146 -2.67 14.51 -0.43
CA ALA A 146 -3.66 13.71 0.30
C ALA A 146 -3.00 12.57 1.09
N ILE A 147 -2.05 11.84 0.47
CA ILE A 147 -1.27 10.79 1.16
C ILE A 147 -0.46 11.39 2.32
N PHE A 148 0.14 12.57 2.12
CA PHE A 148 0.84 13.28 3.17
C PHE A 148 -0.09 13.66 4.34
N SER A 149 -1.28 14.21 4.07
CA SER A 149 -2.27 14.50 5.11
C SER A 149 -2.69 13.24 5.89
N ALA A 150 -2.87 12.11 5.19
CA ALA A 150 -3.18 10.84 5.85
C ALA A 150 -2.03 10.35 6.75
N LEU A 151 -0.79 10.54 6.33
CA LEU A 151 0.40 10.23 7.14
C LEU A 151 0.51 11.13 8.38
N VAL A 152 0.16 12.42 8.27
CA VAL A 152 0.10 13.32 9.43
C VAL A 152 -0.96 12.84 10.42
N ASN A 153 -2.16 12.50 9.96
CA ASN A 153 -3.23 11.95 10.81
C ASN A 153 -2.81 10.62 11.47
N PHE A 154 -2.11 9.76 10.72
CA PHE A 154 -1.53 8.51 11.25
C PHE A 154 -0.52 8.78 12.35
N LYS A 155 0.43 9.67 12.09
CA LYS A 155 1.45 10.08 13.05
C LYS A 155 0.81 10.66 14.31
N ASP A 156 -0.17 11.55 14.18
CA ASP A 156 -0.80 12.17 15.34
C ASP A 156 -1.59 11.17 16.19
N LYS A 157 -2.12 10.11 15.59
CA LYS A 157 -2.81 9.05 16.33
C LYS A 157 -1.85 8.09 17.06
N TYR A 158 -0.74 7.70 16.42
CA TYR A 158 0.11 6.62 16.91
C TYR A 158 1.47 7.09 17.47
N GLU A 159 1.88 8.32 17.20
CA GLU A 159 3.16 8.88 17.64
C GLU A 159 3.05 10.15 18.49
N ASN A 160 1.87 10.78 18.65
CA ASN A 160 1.72 11.77 19.72
C ASN A 160 1.43 11.04 21.02
N PRO A 161 2.38 10.99 21.97
CA PRO A 161 2.06 10.58 23.32
C PRO A 161 1.13 11.65 23.91
N LEU A 162 0.30 11.23 24.84
CA LEU A 162 -0.44 12.06 25.78
C LEU A 162 0.44 13.20 26.32
N ILE A 163 0.40 14.37 25.67
CA ILE A 163 0.82 15.64 26.26
C ILE A 163 -0.46 16.46 26.41
N GLY A 164 -0.99 16.45 27.64
CA GLY A 164 -2.24 17.10 28.09
C GLY A 164 -3.19 16.05 28.70
N ASP A 165 -3.51 16.02 30.00
CA ASP A 165 -3.43 17.02 31.07
C ASP A 165 -3.15 16.34 32.43
N HIS A 166 -2.26 16.96 33.22
CA HIS A 166 -2.23 16.88 34.68
C HIS A 166 -2.45 18.28 35.23
#